data_AF-A0A527RFG9-F1
#
_entry.id   AF-A0A527RFG9-F1
#
_cell.length_a   1.000
_cell.length_b   1.000
_cell.length_c   1.000
_cell.angle_alpha   90.00
_cell.angle_beta   90.00
_cell.angle_gamma   90.00
#
_symmetry.space_group_name_H-M   'P 1'
#
loop_
_entity.id
_entity.type
_entity.pdbx_description
1 polymer ?
#
loop_
_entity_poly.entity_id
_entity_poly.type
_entity_poly.pdbx_seq_one_letter_code
_entity_poly.pdbx_strand_id
1 'polypeptide(L)' 'MAESYDVIIIGSGPGGYVTAVRSAQLGFKTAIVEREHLGGICLNWGCIPTKALLRSAEIMHYSDHLTD' A
#
# COMPACT_ATOMS: atom_id res chain seq x y z
N MET A 1 -7.64 -28.25 -12.60
CA MET A 1 -8.66 -28.30 -11.53
C MET A 1 -8.66 -26.94 -10.84
N ALA A 2 -9.81 -26.40 -10.45
CA ALA A 2 -9.81 -25.14 -9.70
C ALA A 2 -9.22 -25.39 -8.31
N GLU A 3 -8.19 -24.63 -7.94
CA GLU A 3 -7.63 -24.64 -6.59
C GLU A 3 -8.69 -24.09 -5.63
N SER A 4 -9.02 -24.84 -4.56
CA SER A 4 -9.88 -24.33 -3.49
C SER A 4 -9.09 -23.34 -2.63
N TYR A 5 -9.74 -22.24 -2.25
CA TYR A 5 -9.23 -21.24 -1.32
C TYR A 5 -10.28 -21.01 -0.24
N ASP A 6 -9.83 -20.81 1.00
CA ASP A 6 -10.72 -20.50 2.12
C ASP A 6 -11.14 -19.02 2.10
N VAL A 7 -10.24 -18.15 1.61
CA VAL A 7 -10.45 -16.70 1.55
C VAL A 7 -9.90 -16.17 0.22
N ILE A 8 -10.71 -15.41 -0.50
CA ILE A 8 -10.29 -14.66 -1.69
C ILE A 8 -10.55 -13.18 -1.45
N ILE A 9 -9.51 -12.36 -1.59
CA ILE A 9 -9.58 -10.91 -1.40
C ILE A 9 -9.40 -10.24 -2.76
N ILE A 10 -10.35 -9.36 -3.10
CA ILE A 10 -10.31 -8.59 -4.35
C ILE A 10 -9.82 -7.18 -4.02
N GLY A 11 -8.67 -6.83 -4.57
CA GLY A 11 -7.95 -5.59 -4.29
C GLY A 11 -6.91 -5.76 -3.19
N SER A 12 -5.70 -5.25 -3.44
CA SER A 12 -4.53 -5.35 -2.56
C SER A 12 -4.16 -4.00 -1.93
N GLY A 13 -5.14 -3.13 -1.72
CA GLY A 13 -4.95 -1.88 -0.97
C GLY A 13 -4.64 -2.11 0.52
N PRO A 14 -4.53 -1.03 1.32
CA PRO A 14 -4.19 -1.10 2.74
C PRO A 14 -5.01 -2.10 3.55
N GLY A 15 -6.32 -2.18 3.29
CA GLY A 15 -7.16 -3.22 3.91
C GLY A 15 -6.90 -4.60 3.32
N GLY A 16 -6.80 -4.70 2.00
CA GLY A 16 -6.71 -5.97 1.27
C GLY A 16 -5.45 -6.78 1.59
N TYR A 17 -4.27 -6.17 1.48
CA TYR A 17 -3.04 -6.91 1.79
C TYR A 17 -2.90 -7.24 3.28
N VAL A 18 -3.42 -6.39 4.19
CA VAL A 18 -3.42 -6.66 5.62
C VAL A 18 -4.34 -7.84 5.95
N THR A 19 -5.55 -7.87 5.36
CA THR A 19 -6.45 -9.02 5.48
C THR A 19 -5.81 -10.28 4.91
N ALA A 20 -5.14 -10.20 3.75
CA ALA A 20 -4.48 -11.36 3.15
C ALA A 20 -3.39 -11.94 4.07
N VAL A 21 -2.52 -11.07 4.61
CA VAL A 21 -1.47 -11.47 5.55
C VAL A 21 -2.09 -12.07 6.81
N ARG A 22 -3.13 -11.44 7.36
CA ARG A 22 -3.77 -11.94 8.58
C ARG A 22 -4.47 -13.29 8.37
N SER A 23 -5.17 -13.46 7.26
CA SER A 23 -5.81 -14.74 6.91
C SER A 23 -4.78 -15.86 6.73
N ALA A 24 -3.66 -15.58 6.04
CA ALA A 24 -2.58 -16.55 5.91
C ALA A 24 -1.94 -16.92 7.26
N GLN A 25 -1.74 -15.95 8.16
CA GLN A 25 -1.23 -16.19 9.52
C GLN A 25 -2.17 -17.06 10.37
N LEU A 26 -3.47 -16.99 10.12
CA LEU A 26 -4.47 -17.82 10.80
C LEU A 26 -4.59 -19.23 10.18
N GLY A 27 -3.78 -19.54 9.15
CA GLY A 27 -3.75 -20.86 8.51
C GLY A 27 -4.73 -21.04 7.35
N PHE A 28 -5.44 -20.00 6.94
CA PHE A 28 -6.35 -20.06 5.80
C PHE A 28 -5.58 -20.04 4.48
N LYS A 29 -5.95 -20.93 3.56
CA LYS A 29 -5.46 -20.89 2.18
C LYS A 29 -6.05 -19.67 1.48
N THR A 30 -5.26 -18.61 1.41
CA THR A 30 -5.72 -17.27 1.02
C THR A 30 -5.21 -16.89 -0.36
N ALA A 31 -6.09 -16.31 -1.20
CA ALA A 31 -5.73 -15.70 -2.47
C ALA A 31 -6.02 -14.19 -2.45
N ILE A 32 -5.19 -13.42 -3.15
CA ILE A 32 -5.43 -12.01 -3.42
C ILE A 32 -5.47 -11.80 -4.94
N VAL A 33 -6.40 -10.98 -5.41
CA VAL A 33 -6.52 -10.60 -6.82
C VAL A 33 -6.37 -9.09 -6.91
N GLU A 34 -5.32 -8.64 -7.59
CA GLU A 34 -5.07 -7.23 -7.88
C GLU A 34 -4.94 -7.06 -9.39
N ARG A 35 -5.52 -5.97 -9.91
CA ARG A 35 -5.45 -5.66 -11.34
C ARG A 35 -4.14 -4.96 -11.70
N GLU A 36 -3.69 -4.06 -10.84
CA GLU A 36 -2.53 -3.21 -11.10
C GLU A 36 -1.39 -3.47 -10.10
N HIS A 37 -1.16 -2.56 -9.16
CA HIS A 37 0.00 -2.57 -8.27
C HIS A 37 -0.40 -2.97 -6.85
N LEU A 38 0.41 -3.84 -6.24
CA LEU A 38 0.26 -4.19 -4.83
C LEU A 38 0.36 -2.96 -3.93
N GLY A 39 -0.41 -2.95 -2.83
CA GLY A 39 -0.46 -1.82 -1.88
C GLY A 39 -1.52 -0.77 -2.21
N GLY A 40 -2.14 -0.85 -3.40
CA GLY A 40 -3.22 0.03 -3.83
C GLY A 40 -2.87 1.52 -3.80
N ILE A 41 -3.88 2.37 -3.61
CA ILE A 41 -3.71 3.81 -3.75
C ILE A 41 -2.71 4.40 -2.75
N CYS A 42 -2.75 4.00 -1.47
CA CYS A 42 -1.94 4.60 -0.42
C CYS A 42 -0.44 4.50 -0.73
N LEU A 43 0.00 3.33 -1.17
CA LEU A 43 1.40 3.06 -1.49
C LEU A 43 1.83 3.70 -2.81
N ASN A 44 0.99 3.59 -3.85
CA ASN A 44 1.42 3.88 -5.22
C ASN A 44 1.08 5.31 -5.67
N TRP A 45 -0.04 5.87 -5.22
CA TRP A 45 -0.59 7.13 -5.77
C TRP A 45 -1.21 8.07 -4.72
N GLY A 46 -1.02 7.77 -3.43
CA GLY A 46 -1.70 8.43 -2.33
C GLY A 46 -0.73 8.90 -1.26
N CYS A 47 -0.93 8.42 -0.03
CA CYS A 47 -0.24 8.92 1.15
C CYS A 47 1.28 8.86 1.05
N ILE A 48 1.85 7.76 0.56
CA ILE A 48 3.31 7.59 0.50
C ILE A 48 3.97 8.57 -0.49
N PRO A 49 3.58 8.62 -1.79
CA PRO A 49 4.21 9.55 -2.72
C PRO A 49 3.93 11.01 -2.38
N THR A 50 2.72 11.34 -1.89
CA THR A 50 2.41 12.73 -1.51
C THR A 50 3.24 13.19 -0.32
N LYS A 51 3.48 12.34 0.68
CA LYS A 51 4.36 12.69 1.82
C LYS A 51 5.83 12.74 1.45
N ALA A 52 6.29 11.88 0.53
CA ALA A 52 7.65 11.98 -0.01
C ALA A 52 7.87 13.34 -0.71
N LEU A 53 6.95 13.74 -1.58
CA LEU A 53 7.02 15.03 -2.28
C LEU A 53 6.90 16.22 -1.32
N LEU A 54 5.99 16.14 -0.33
CA LEU A 54 5.84 17.19 0.68
C LEU A 54 7.16 17.40 1.44
N ARG A 55 7.84 16.32 1.83
CA ARG A 55 9.13 16.44 2.52
C ARG A 55 10.21 17.08 1.66
N SER A 56 10.27 16.75 0.37
CA SER A 56 11.19 17.41 -0.57
C SER A 56 10.90 18.91 -0.67
N ALA A 57 9.63 19.30 -0.73
CA ALA A 57 9.22 20.70 -0.77
C ALA A 57 9.58 21.44 0.54
N GLU A 58 9.39 20.81 1.71
CA GLU A 58 9.81 21.37 3.00
C GLU A 58 11.31 21.65 3.04
N ILE A 59 12.14 20.74 2.55
CA ILE A 59 13.61 20.90 2.54
C ILE A 59 14.03 22.07 1.64
N MET A 60 13.40 22.21 0.47
CA MET A 60 13.62 23.36 -0.41
C MET A 60 13.22 24.66 0.29
N HIS A 61 12.03 24.70 0.89
CA HIS A 61 11.54 25.86 1.62
C HIS A 61 12.51 26.29 2.74
N TYR A 62 13.03 25.35 3.54
CA TYR A 62 14.04 25.66 4.54
C TYR A 62 15.35 26.16 3.94
N SER A 63 15.75 25.62 2.78
CA SER A 63 16.97 26.04 2.07
C SER A 63 16.87 27.49 1.57
N ASP A 64 15.67 27.93 1.16
CA ASP A 64 15.42 29.30 0.69
C ASP A 64 15.44 30.34 1.84
N HIS A 65 15.25 29.92 3.10
CA HIS A 65 15.17 30.79 4.28
C HIS A 65 16.39 30.63 5.21
N LEU A 66 17.53 30.14 4.71
CA LEU A 66 18.73 29.90 5.53
C LEU A 66 19.39 31.18 6.08
N THR A 67 19.09 32.33 5.48
CA THR A 67 19.70 33.63 5.81
C THR A 67 18.79 34.57 6.59
N ASP A 68 17.54 34.16 6.87
CA ASP A 68 16.64 34.87 7.78
C ASP A 68 17.08 34.65 9.24
#